data_AF-A0A9E4GP38-F1
#
_entry.id   AF-A0A9E4GP38-F1
#
_cell.length_a   1.000
_cell.length_b   1.000
_cell.length_c   1.000
_cell.angle_alpha   90.00
_cell.angle_beta   90.00
_cell.angle_gamma   90.00
#
_symmetry.space_group_name_H-M   'P 1'
#
loop_
_entity.id
_entity.type
_entity.pdbx_description
1 polymer ?
#
loop_
_entity_poly.entity_id
_entity_poly.type
_entity_poly.pdbx_seq_one_letter_code
_entity_poly.pdbx_strand_id
1 'polypeptide(L)'
;MNKQGKDKITGGIFLIGIAALGVSGLWWPGILVVLGITSLVSGLLEGRLWKSASGAFWLIGLALIFYLNWPWWLLIALTGIGLIIGAHRDRSSGREVPQWAQSLSAWGERMQEHTQAEKEKRKNDDL
;
A
#
# COMPACT_ATOMS: atom_id res chain seq x y z
N MET A 1 -8.21 -3.29 25.61
CA MET A 1 -7.09 -2.42 25.16
C MET A 1 -7.66 -1.28 24.33
N ASN A 2 -7.62 -0.06 24.86
CA ASN A 2 -8.32 1.12 24.32
C ASN A 2 -7.65 1.64 23.04
N LYS A 3 -8.32 1.50 21.90
CA LYS A 3 -7.85 2.00 20.59
C LYS A 3 -7.83 3.54 20.50
N GLN A 4 -8.58 4.24 21.35
CA GLN A 4 -8.76 5.69 21.28
C GLN A 4 -7.51 6.54 21.63
N GLY A 5 -6.50 5.96 22.27
CA GLY A 5 -5.28 6.70 22.64
C GLY A 5 -4.30 6.88 21.47
N LYS A 6 -4.30 5.95 20.50
CA LYS A 6 -3.33 5.95 19.39
C LYS A 6 -3.62 7.06 18.37
N ASP A 7 -4.89 7.32 18.10
CA ASP A 7 -5.29 8.30 17.07
C ASP A 7 -5.00 9.75 17.48
N LYS A 8 -5.01 10.03 18.79
CA LYS A 8 -4.72 11.36 19.33
C LYS A 8 -3.25 11.75 19.19
N ILE A 9 -2.34 10.79 19.31
CA ILE A 9 -0.89 11.03 19.22
C ILE A 9 -0.50 11.32 17.77
N THR A 10 -1.04 10.55 16.82
CA THR A 10 -0.80 10.75 15.38
C THR A 10 -1.33 12.11 14.91
N GLY A 11 -2.52 12.51 15.37
CA GLY A 11 -3.07 13.84 15.07
C GLY A 11 -2.21 14.98 15.63
N GLY A 12 -1.69 14.83 16.85
CA GLY A 12 -0.79 15.82 17.46
C GLY A 12 0.52 16.01 16.67
N ILE A 13 1.15 14.90 16.26
CA ILE A 13 2.38 14.93 15.45
C ILE A 13 2.13 15.57 14.08
N PHE A 14 0.97 15.28 13.47
CA PHE A 14 0.57 15.88 12.20
C PHE A 14 0.38 17.40 12.32
N LEU A 15 -0.28 17.89 13.38
CA LEU A 15 -0.45 19.32 13.61
C LEU A 15 0.87 20.06 13.88
N ILE A 16 1.76 19.46 14.68
CA ILE A 16 3.11 20.03 14.93
C ILE A 16 3.90 20.11 13.62
N GLY A 17 3.78 19.07 12.78
CA GLY A 17 4.32 19.05 11.43
C GLY A 17 3.84 20.23 10.60
N ILE A 18 2.52 20.40 10.46
CA ILE A 18 1.93 21.50 9.68
C ILE A 18 2.32 22.88 10.25
N ALA A 19 2.36 23.05 11.58
CA ALA A 19 2.77 24.30 12.20
C ALA A 19 4.23 24.66 11.88
N ALA A 20 5.14 23.68 11.94
CA ALA A 20 6.54 23.89 11.56
C ALA A 20 6.71 24.23 10.07
N LEU A 21 5.85 23.68 9.20
CA LEU A 21 5.81 24.03 7.77
C LEU A 21 5.38 25.46 7.51
N GLY A 22 4.38 25.95 8.26
CA GLY A 22 3.87 27.32 8.10
C GLY A 22 4.95 28.38 8.37
N VAL A 23 5.92 28.06 9.24
CA VAL A 23 7.01 28.98 9.62
C VAL A 23 8.19 28.92 8.65
N SER A 24 8.47 27.75 8.07
CA SER A 24 9.68 27.53 7.27
C SER A 24 9.55 27.97 5.80
N GLY A 25 8.33 28.26 5.31
CA GLY A 25 8.08 28.65 3.91
C GLY A 25 8.35 27.54 2.89
N LEU A 26 8.86 26.39 3.35
CA LEU A 26 9.22 25.21 2.59
C LEU A 26 8.08 24.20 2.66
N TRP A 27 6.94 24.57 2.07
CA TRP A 27 5.70 23.79 2.12
C TRP A 27 5.86 22.38 1.53
N TRP A 28 6.59 22.28 0.42
CA TRP A 28 6.84 21.01 -0.27
C TRP A 28 7.85 20.08 0.45
N PRO A 29 9.05 20.54 0.85
CA PRO A 29 9.99 19.70 1.60
C PRO A 29 9.44 19.25 2.95
N GLY A 30 8.70 20.12 3.65
CA GLY A 30 8.21 19.81 4.99
C GLY A 30 7.17 18.68 5.01
N ILE A 31 6.24 18.64 4.05
CA ILE A 31 5.17 17.62 4.02
C ILE A 31 5.79 16.22 3.87
N LEU A 32 6.87 16.11 3.11
CA LEU A 32 7.63 14.86 2.93
C LEU A 32 8.27 14.40 4.24
N VAL A 33 8.83 15.32 5.04
CA VAL A 33 9.37 15.00 6.37
C VAL A 33 8.27 14.51 7.30
N VAL A 34 7.14 15.23 7.35
CA VAL A 34 6.01 14.86 8.22
C VAL A 34 5.48 13.49 7.83
N LEU A 35 5.28 13.22 6.55
CA LEU A 35 4.87 11.90 6.05
C LEU A 35 5.90 10.82 6.39
N GLY A 36 7.19 11.12 6.28
CA GLY A 36 8.28 10.20 6.65
C GLY A 36 8.22 9.80 8.11
N ILE A 37 8.11 10.79 9.00
CA ILE A 37 8.01 10.57 10.45
C ILE A 37 6.72 9.81 10.79
N THR A 38 5.59 10.20 10.20
CA THR A 38 4.29 9.56 10.47
C THR A 38 4.31 8.09 10.04
N SER A 39 4.89 7.79 8.87
CA SER A 39 5.06 6.41 8.39
C SER A 39 5.96 5.58 9.32
N LEU A 40 7.03 6.19 9.83
CA LEU A 40 7.95 5.55 10.77
C LEU A 40 7.25 5.22 12.11
N VAL A 41 6.47 6.15 12.65
CA VAL A 41 5.66 5.96 13.86
C VAL A 41 4.57 4.90 13.66
N SER A 42 3.86 4.92 12.54
CA SER A 42 2.87 3.89 12.21
C SER A 42 3.51 2.50 12.12
N GLY A 43 4.69 2.40 11.51
CA GLY A 43 5.46 1.15 11.45
C GLY A 43 5.94 0.61 12.79
N LEU A 44 6.36 1.51 13.69
CA LEU A 44 6.68 1.20 15.08
C LEU A 44 5.47 0.62 15.82
N LEU A 45 4.28 1.18 15.59
CA LEU A 45 3.03 0.75 16.23
C LEU A 45 2.51 -0.60 15.73
N GLU A 46 2.85 -0.98 14.50
CA GLU A 46 2.44 -2.23 13.84
C GLU A 46 3.45 -3.38 14.01
N GLY A 47 4.59 -3.14 14.65
CA GLY A 47 5.64 -4.15 14.85
C GLY A 47 6.34 -4.58 13.55
N ARG A 48 6.04 -3.93 12.42
CA ARG A 48 6.60 -4.19 11.09
C ARG A 48 7.60 -3.12 10.68
N LEU A 49 8.56 -2.88 11.58
CA LEU A 49 9.63 -1.88 11.43
C LEU A 49 10.32 -1.96 10.05
N TRP A 50 10.55 -3.17 9.53
CA TRP A 50 11.28 -3.36 8.28
C TRP A 50 10.55 -2.79 7.04
N LYS A 51 9.22 -2.93 6.94
CA LYS A 51 8.47 -2.41 5.79
C LYS A 51 8.30 -0.90 5.87
N SER A 52 8.06 -0.35 7.06
CA SER A 52 7.83 1.08 7.23
C SER A 52 9.11 1.90 7.30
N ALA A 53 10.20 1.34 7.82
CA ALA A 53 11.51 2.01 7.85
C ALA A 53 12.02 2.30 6.43
N SER A 54 11.79 1.39 5.48
CA SER A 54 12.22 1.61 4.09
C SER A 54 11.48 2.78 3.45
N GLY A 55 10.19 2.95 3.71
CA GLY A 55 9.40 4.08 3.19
C GLY A 55 9.75 5.40 3.87
N ALA A 56 9.94 5.38 5.19
CA ALA A 56 10.36 6.56 5.94
C ALA A 56 11.77 7.02 5.57
N PHE A 57 12.72 6.10 5.38
CA PHE A 57 14.06 6.41 4.88
C PHE A 57 14.01 7.06 3.50
N TRP A 58 13.14 6.57 2.62
CA TRP A 58 12.93 7.13 1.29
C TRP A 58 12.33 8.54 1.33
N LEU A 59 11.33 8.76 2.19
CA LEU A 59 10.69 10.08 2.38
C LEU A 59 11.64 11.11 3.00
N ILE A 60 12.48 10.69 3.96
CA ILE A 60 13.54 11.52 4.55
C ILE A 60 14.59 11.88 3.48
N GLY A 61 15.00 10.91 2.66
CA GLY A 61 15.90 11.14 1.54
C GLY A 61 15.32 12.16 0.54
N LEU A 62 14.04 12.03 0.21
CA LEU A 62 13.36 12.98 -0.68
C LEU A 62 13.28 14.39 -0.10
N ALA A 63 12.94 14.50 1.18
CA ALA A 63 12.90 15.77 1.88
C ALA A 63 14.28 16.45 1.90
N LEU A 64 15.35 15.69 2.08
CA LEU A 64 16.73 16.21 2.07
C LEU A 64 17.12 16.71 0.67
N ILE A 65 16.76 15.98 -0.39
CA ILE A 65 17.04 16.39 -1.78
C ILE A 65 16.28 17.69 -2.13
N PHE A 66 15.02 17.79 -1.68
CA PHE A 66 14.23 19.01 -1.83
C PHE A 66 14.79 20.19 -1.02
N TYR A 67 15.31 19.94 0.19
CA TYR A 67 15.96 20.95 1.02
C TYR A 67 17.26 21.47 0.39
N LEU A 68 18.05 20.59 -0.25
CA LEU A 68 19.26 20.96 -0.98
C LEU A 68 18.97 21.69 -2.31
N ASN A 69 17.69 21.88 -2.67
CA ASN A 69 17.26 22.50 -3.94
C ASN A 69 17.94 21.85 -5.16
N TRP A 70 18.04 20.51 -5.14
CA TRP A 70 18.67 19.76 -6.21
C TRP A 70 17.86 19.91 -7.50
N PRO A 71 18.49 20.04 -8.68
CA PRO A 71 17.74 20.13 -9.93
C PRO A 71 16.78 18.95 -10.16
N TRP A 72 15.56 19.31 -10.57
CA TRP A 72 14.39 18.44 -10.71
C TRP A 72 14.58 17.20 -11.60
N TRP A 73 15.48 17.24 -12.58
CA TRP A 73 15.78 16.08 -13.43
C TRP A 73 16.39 14.92 -12.64
N LEU A 74 17.18 15.23 -11.60
CA LEU A 74 17.80 14.21 -10.76
C LEU A 74 16.76 13.55 -9.85
N LEU A 75 15.75 14.31 -9.40
CA LEU A 75 14.61 13.78 -8.66
C LEU A 75 13.84 12.76 -9.51
N ILE A 76 13.50 13.09 -10.76
CA ILE A 76 12.78 12.18 -11.67
C ILE A 76 13.59 10.92 -11.97
N ALA A 77 14.90 11.05 -12.17
CA ALA A 77 15.78 9.90 -12.39
C ALA A 77 15.77 8.97 -11.16
N LEU A 78 15.86 9.52 -9.94
CA LEU A 78 15.88 8.75 -8.71
C LEU A 78 14.53 8.08 -8.41
N THR A 79 13.40 8.76 -8.62
CA THR A 79 12.07 8.15 -8.50
C THR A 79 11.84 7.08 -9.55
N GLY A 80 12.28 7.30 -10.79
CA GLY A 80 12.22 6.31 -11.85
C GLY A 80 12.97 5.03 -11.49
N ILE A 81 14.20 5.15 -10.99
CA ILE A 81 15.00 4.01 -10.53
C ILE A 81 14.33 3.31 -9.33
N GLY A 82 13.82 4.09 -8.37
CA GLY A 82 13.10 3.57 -7.21
C GLY A 82 11.86 2.74 -7.59
N LEU A 83 11.09 3.19 -8.59
CA LEU A 83 9.93 2.45 -9.10
C LEU A 83 10.33 1.14 -9.78
N ILE A 84 11.42 1.14 -10.55
CA ILE A 84 11.90 -0.08 -11.22
C ILE A 84 12.35 -1.13 -10.17
N ILE A 85 13.08 -0.69 -9.14
CA ILE A 85 13.53 -1.58 -8.05
C ILE A 85 12.34 -2.07 -7.22
N GLY A 86 11.37 -1.19 -6.93
CA GLY A 86 10.15 -1.54 -6.20
C GLY A 86 9.28 -2.56 -6.95
N ALA A 87 9.08 -2.34 -8.25
CA ALA A 87 8.36 -3.26 -9.12
C ALA A 87 9.02 -4.64 -9.20
N HIS A 88 10.34 -4.70 -9.02
CA HIS A 88 11.05 -5.98 -8.98
C HIS A 88 10.78 -6.76 -7.68
N ARG A 89 10.59 -6.09 -6.54
CA ARG A 89 10.25 -6.72 -5.25
C ARG A 89 8.80 -7.24 -5.20
N ASP A 90 7.85 -6.51 -5.78
CA ASP A 90 6.42 -6.84 -5.71
C ASP A 90 6.02 -8.10 -6.50
N ARG A 91 6.87 -8.58 -7.41
CA ARG A 91 6.63 -9.84 -8.14
C ARG A 91 6.70 -11.10 -7.26
N SER A 92 7.22 -11.00 -6.04
CA SER A 92 7.40 -12.14 -5.12
C SER A 92 6.25 -12.33 -4.12
N SER A 93 5.40 -11.32 -3.94
CA SER A 93 4.13 -11.46 -3.21
C SER A 93 3.12 -12.16 -4.11
N GLY A 94 2.98 -13.47 -3.93
CA GLY A 94 2.00 -14.28 -4.64
C GLY A 94 0.65 -13.58 -4.70
N ARG A 95 0.10 -13.46 -5.92
CA ARG A 95 -1.23 -12.89 -6.16
C ARG A 95 -2.23 -13.67 -5.29
N GLU A 96 -2.60 -13.10 -4.16
CA GLU A 96 -3.72 -13.59 -3.36
C GLU A 96 -4.93 -13.52 -4.28
N VAL A 97 -5.36 -14.68 -4.76
CA VAL A 97 -6.49 -14.78 -5.67
C VAL A 97 -7.67 -14.19 -4.91
N PRO A 98 -8.30 -13.11 -5.41
CA PRO A 98 -9.36 -12.44 -4.68
C PRO A 98 -10.44 -13.44 -4.25
N GLN A 99 -10.98 -13.30 -3.04
CA GLN A 99 -11.91 -14.28 -2.48
C GLN A 99 -13.13 -14.54 -3.40
N TRP A 100 -13.56 -13.53 -4.15
CA TRP A 100 -14.62 -13.65 -5.16
C TRP A 100 -14.23 -14.54 -6.36
N ALA A 101 -12.95 -14.59 -6.75
CA ALA A 101 -12.51 -15.43 -7.85
C ALA A 101 -12.56 -16.93 -7.49
N GLN A 102 -12.38 -17.29 -6.21
CA GLN A 102 -12.62 -18.65 -5.73
C GLN A 102 -14.11 -19.03 -5.78
N SER A 103 -15.00 -18.06 -5.57
CA SER A 103 -16.44 -18.30 -5.69
C SER A 103 -16.88 -18.54 -7.14
N LEU A 104 -16.19 -17.94 -8.12
CA LEU A 104 -16.48 -18.16 -9.54
C LEU A 104 -16.06 -19.54 -10.03
N SER A 105 -14.91 -20.06 -9.58
CA SER A 105 -14.51 -21.44 -9.91
C SER A 105 -15.51 -22.45 -9.34
N ALA A 106 -15.94 -22.25 -8.09
CA ALA A 106 -16.97 -23.09 -7.46
C ALA A 106 -18.33 -22.99 -8.15
N TRP A 107 -18.70 -21.82 -8.66
CA TRP A 107 -19.93 -21.65 -9.43
C TRP A 107 -19.86 -22.38 -10.79
N GLY A 108 -18.70 -22.35 -11.44
CA GLY A 108 -18.45 -23.10 -12.68
C GLY A 108 -18.62 -24.61 -12.53
N GLU A 109 -18.12 -25.19 -11.44
CA GLU A 109 -18.27 -26.63 -11.15
C GLU A 109 -19.75 -27.03 -10.97
N ARG A 110 -20.52 -26.26 -10.18
CA ARG A 110 -21.96 -26.54 -9.99
C ARG A 110 -22.76 -26.50 -11.28
N MET A 111 -22.41 -25.58 -12.20
CA MET A 111 -23.10 -25.49 -13.49
C MET A 111 -22.83 -26.72 -14.35
N GLN A 112 -21.62 -27.29 -14.29
CA GLN A 112 -21.31 -28.53 -15.00
C GLN A 112 -22.09 -29.72 -14.42
N GLU A 113 -22.21 -29.83 -13.09
CA GLU A 113 -23.00 -30.87 -12.43
C GLU A 113 -24.47 -30.80 -12.86
N HIS A 114 -25.08 -29.61 -12.87
CA HIS A 114 -26.46 -29.43 -13.33
C HIS A 114 -26.66 -29.85 -14.77
N THR A 115 -25.71 -29.52 -15.65
CA THR A 115 -25.80 -29.88 -17.08
C THR A 115 -25.68 -31.38 -17.29
N GLN A 116 -24.86 -32.08 -16.48
CA GLN A 116 -24.77 -33.54 -16.54
C GLN A 116 -26.03 -34.21 -16.01
N ALA A 117 -26.55 -33.74 -14.87
CA ALA A 117 -27.79 -34.26 -14.29
C ALA A 117 -28.99 -34.10 -15.23
N GLU A 118 -29.07 -33.01 -16.00
CA GLU A 118 -30.15 -32.82 -16.99
C GLU A 118 -30.01 -33.79 -18.18
N LYS A 119 -28.78 -34.04 -18.64
CA LYS A 119 -28.52 -35.03 -19.71
C LYS A 119 -28.88 -36.45 -19.29
N GLU A 120 -28.58 -36.83 -18.05
CA GLU A 120 -28.97 -38.14 -17.52
C GLU A 120 -30.49 -38.30 -17.42
N LYS A 121 -31.20 -37.27 -16.95
CA LYS A 121 -32.68 -37.29 -16.90
C LYS A 121 -33.30 -37.50 -18.27
N ARG A 122 -32.88 -36.71 -19.27
CA ARG A 122 -33.39 -36.87 -20.65
C ARG A 122 -33.14 -38.26 -21.21
N LYS A 123 -31.96 -38.82 -20.97
CA LYS A 123 -31.63 -40.19 -21.43
C LYS A 123 -32.53 -41.26 -20.79
N ASN A 124 -33.00 -41.03 -19.57
CA ASN A 124 -33.88 -41.96 -18.86
C ASN A 124 -35.36 -41.80 -19.25
N ASP A 125 -35.77 -40.64 -19.74
CA ASP A 125 -37.14 -40.39 -20.23
C ASP A 125 -37.38 -40.97 -21.64
N ASP A 126 -36.30 -41.28 -22.38
CA ASP A 126 -36.33 -41.87 -23.73
C ASP A 126 -36.31 -43.43 -23.74
N LEU A 127 -36.23 -44.07 -22.57
CA LEU A 127 -36.18 -45.54 -22.36
C LEU A 127 -37.50 -46.08 -21.81
#